data_AF-E1NSU7-F1
#
_entry.id   AF-E1NSU7-F1
#
_cell.length_a   1.000
_cell.length_b   1.000
_cell.length_c   1.000
_cell.angle_alpha   90.00
_cell.angle_beta   90.00
_cell.angle_gamma   90.00
#
_symmetry.space_group_name_H-M   'P 1'
#
loop_
_entity.id
_entity.type
_entity.pdbx_description
1 polymer ?
#
loop_
_entity_poly.entity_id
_entity_poly.type
_entity_poly.pdbx_seq_one_letter_code
_entity_poly.pdbx_strand_id
1 'polypeptide(L)'
;MSLVITLPDGSKKEFNHALTIKEIASSIATSLAKSAVAGKVNDEIRPLDFVVDTDARVAIITDKDEEGLQVLRNTAAFVFEMVASKQYPSVRLGTSELEEDGFFVDTDKEDQIKASELPDLEKEMQKIVKNGEKIEYKIVSKSELLDLFKDDPYKLELLKEEADEVAVYKLEDFVDFGFNALLMNTGKLKHFKLLSVAGAYWQGKSSNPMLQRIFGTAFFKEADLKADLQRREDIKERDHRTIGRDLDLFFVDPKVGAGLPYWMPKGATIRRVIERYIIDKEVADGYQHVYTPVLMNLDAYKTSGHWAHYREDMFPPMDMGDGEMLELRPMNCPSHIQIYNHHIRSYRELPIRIAELGMMHRSKNQVLCQVYNVFVK
;
A
#
# COMPACT_ATOMS: atom_id res chain seq x y z
N MET A 1 -30.58 19.13 28.55
CA MET A 1 -29.54 20.11 28.21
C MET A 1 -29.70 20.42 26.72
N SER A 2 -29.53 21.67 26.31
CA SER A 2 -29.55 22.05 24.89
C SER A 2 -28.19 21.71 24.27
N LEU A 3 -28.22 21.08 23.09
CA LEU A 3 -27.09 20.68 22.28
C LEU A 3 -26.96 21.63 21.10
N VAL A 4 -25.77 22.16 20.84
CA VAL A 4 -25.50 23.06 19.71
C VAL A 4 -24.67 22.35 18.64
N ILE A 5 -25.26 22.21 17.45
CA ILE A 5 -24.58 21.67 16.27
C ILE A 5 -24.17 22.82 15.35
N THR A 6 -22.88 22.92 15.07
CA THR A 6 -22.33 23.90 14.11
C THR A 6 -22.15 23.24 12.74
N LEU A 7 -22.80 23.79 11.72
CA LEU A 7 -22.74 23.30 10.34
C LEU A 7 -21.54 23.92 9.58
N PRO A 8 -21.16 23.39 8.40
CA PRO A 8 -19.99 23.87 7.67
C PRO A 8 -20.05 25.34 7.22
N ASP A 9 -21.26 25.87 7.01
CA ASP A 9 -21.52 27.27 6.68
C ASP A 9 -21.44 28.22 7.90
N GLY A 10 -21.13 27.67 9.07
CA GLY A 10 -21.08 28.40 10.34
C GLY A 10 -22.44 28.60 11.01
N SER A 11 -23.54 28.16 10.38
CA SER A 11 -24.85 28.19 11.01
C SER A 11 -24.89 27.24 12.21
N LYS A 12 -25.64 27.63 13.24
CA LYS A 12 -25.82 26.84 14.47
C LYS A 12 -27.26 26.39 14.58
N LYS A 13 -27.46 25.12 14.93
CA LYS A 13 -28.76 24.54 15.22
C LYS A 13 -28.78 24.03 16.66
N GLU A 14 -29.83 24.39 17.38
CA GLU A 14 -30.05 23.95 18.76
C GLU A 14 -31.03 22.78 18.80
N PHE A 15 -30.69 21.76 19.59
CA PHE A 15 -31.50 20.58 19.79
C PHE A 15 -31.65 20.29 21.29
N ASN A 16 -32.80 19.76 21.69
CA ASN A 16 -33.12 19.52 23.11
C ASN A 16 -32.76 18.11 23.61
N HIS A 17 -32.18 17.28 22.75
CA HIS A 17 -31.78 15.90 23.03
C HIS A 17 -30.64 15.48 22.09
N ALA A 18 -29.95 14.39 22.44
CA ALA A 18 -28.95 13.76 21.59
C ALA A 18 -29.60 13.22 20.32
N LEU A 19 -28.91 13.35 19.19
CA LEU A 19 -29.42 12.99 17.87
C LEU A 19 -28.38 12.20 17.11
N THR A 20 -28.83 11.27 16.28
CA THR A 20 -27.97 10.62 15.29
C THR A 20 -27.58 11.59 14.18
N ILE A 21 -26.44 11.36 13.53
CA ILE A 21 -26.04 12.11 12.33
C ILE A 21 -27.14 12.08 11.26
N LYS A 22 -27.85 10.95 11.13
CA LYS A 22 -29.00 10.80 10.23
C LYS A 22 -30.15 11.75 10.55
N GLU A 23 -30.49 11.90 11.83
CA GLU A 23 -31.55 12.82 12.27
C GLU A 23 -31.13 14.28 12.07
N ILE A 24 -29.85 14.59 12.34
CA ILE A 24 -29.27 15.91 12.04
C ILE A 24 -29.40 16.20 10.53
N ALA A 25 -29.01 15.27 9.66
CA ALA A 25 -29.16 15.41 8.21
C ALA A 25 -30.63 15.63 7.80
N SER A 26 -31.55 14.90 8.42
CA SER A 26 -33.00 15.00 8.17
C SER A 26 -33.58 16.36 8.59
N SER A 27 -33.06 16.95 9.67
CA SER A 27 -33.42 18.29 10.13
C SER A 27 -32.96 19.41 9.19
N ILE A 28 -31.95 19.15 8.34
CA ILE A 28 -31.43 20.09 7.34
C ILE A 28 -32.28 20.00 6.08
N ALA A 29 -32.36 18.80 5.49
CA ALA A 29 -33.21 18.54 4.34
C ALA A 29 -33.44 17.03 4.17
N THR A 30 -34.66 16.64 3.80
CA THR A 30 -34.98 15.23 3.50
C THR A 30 -34.17 14.67 2.34
N SER A 31 -33.83 15.50 1.34
CA SER A 31 -32.95 15.10 0.23
C SER A 31 -31.53 14.79 0.72
N LEU A 32 -30.99 15.63 1.61
CA LEU A 32 -29.66 15.44 2.19
C LEU A 32 -29.58 14.15 3.01
N ALA A 33 -30.60 13.86 3.84
CA ALA A 33 -30.67 12.62 4.60
C ALA A 33 -30.68 11.35 3.72
N LYS A 34 -31.27 11.43 2.52
CA LYS A 34 -31.27 10.31 1.56
C LYS A 34 -29.91 10.12 0.90
N SER A 35 -29.22 11.20 0.55
CA SER A 35 -27.89 11.15 -0.07
C SER A 35 -26.77 10.86 0.94
N ALA A 36 -26.98 11.16 2.22
CA ALA A 36 -25.99 10.95 3.28
C ALA A 36 -25.47 9.50 3.31
N VAL A 37 -24.16 9.37 3.52
CA VAL A 37 -23.45 8.08 3.67
C VAL A 37 -22.73 7.98 5.01
N ALA A 38 -22.28 9.10 5.56
CA ALA A 38 -21.66 9.25 6.88
C ALA A 38 -21.78 10.72 7.34
N GLY A 39 -21.18 11.06 8.48
CA GLY A 39 -20.94 12.45 8.85
C GLY A 39 -19.54 12.65 9.42
N LYS A 40 -19.06 13.89 9.37
CA LYS A 40 -17.82 14.31 10.00
C LYS A 40 -18.16 15.06 11.28
N VAL A 41 -17.82 14.50 12.44
CA VAL A 41 -18.05 15.08 13.76
C VAL A 41 -16.71 15.49 14.34
N ASN A 42 -16.49 16.79 14.54
CA ASN A 42 -15.21 17.35 15.04
C ASN A 42 -14.00 16.81 14.25
N ASP A 43 -14.12 16.83 12.93
CA ASP A 43 -13.15 16.35 11.95
C ASP A 43 -12.95 14.82 11.83
N GLU A 44 -13.68 14.01 12.59
CA GLU A 44 -13.66 12.55 12.51
C GLU A 44 -14.85 12.01 11.72
N ILE A 45 -14.62 11.05 10.83
CA ILE A 45 -15.68 10.38 10.06
C ILE A 45 -16.39 9.39 10.98
N ARG A 46 -17.71 9.50 11.09
CA ARG A 46 -18.58 8.67 11.93
C ARG A 46 -19.79 8.16 11.12
N PRO A 47 -20.30 6.96 11.42
CA PRO A 47 -21.45 6.39 10.70
C PRO A 47 -22.74 7.16 11.01
N LEU A 48 -23.76 7.02 10.15
CA LEU A 48 -24.98 7.85 10.25
C LEU A 48 -25.81 7.62 11.53
N ASP A 49 -25.67 6.45 12.13
CA ASP A 49 -26.30 6.05 13.40
C ASP A 49 -25.47 6.42 14.63
N PHE A 50 -24.30 7.03 14.46
CA PHE A 50 -23.54 7.63 15.56
C PHE A 50 -24.37 8.74 16.22
N VAL A 51 -24.48 8.66 17.56
CA VAL A 51 -25.22 9.61 18.38
C VAL A 51 -24.30 10.76 18.78
N VAL A 52 -24.73 11.99 18.49
CA VAL A 52 -24.09 13.21 18.95
C VAL A 52 -24.84 13.72 20.16
N ASP A 53 -24.19 13.71 21.32
CA ASP A 53 -24.75 14.08 22.62
C ASP A 53 -24.10 15.33 23.25
N THR A 54 -23.05 15.85 22.61
CA THR A 54 -22.27 17.02 23.02
C THR A 54 -22.10 18.00 21.86
N ASP A 55 -21.90 19.29 22.18
CA ASP A 55 -21.72 20.33 21.19
C ASP A 55 -20.62 19.97 20.20
N ALA A 56 -20.93 20.00 18.91
CA ALA A 56 -20.02 19.50 17.88
C ALA A 56 -20.17 20.27 16.57
N ARG A 57 -19.08 20.26 15.79
CA ARG A 57 -19.12 20.63 14.38
C ARG A 57 -19.47 19.40 13.56
N VAL A 58 -20.57 19.46 12.80
CA VAL A 58 -21.07 18.34 12.01
C VAL A 58 -21.16 18.71 10.54
N ALA A 59 -20.49 17.94 9.68
CA ALA A 59 -20.67 17.98 8.24
C ALA A 59 -21.30 16.67 7.76
N ILE A 60 -22.28 16.74 6.84
CA ILE A 60 -22.87 15.53 6.26
C ILE A 60 -22.04 15.12 5.04
N ILE A 61 -21.58 13.88 5.03
CA ILE A 61 -20.82 13.28 3.93
C ILE A 61 -21.80 12.57 3.01
N THR A 62 -21.67 12.79 1.71
CA THR A 62 -22.53 12.27 0.65
C THR A 62 -21.75 11.42 -0.35
N ASP A 63 -22.44 10.88 -1.36
CA ASP A 63 -21.85 10.10 -2.45
C ASP A 63 -21.03 10.93 -3.45
N LYS A 64 -20.97 12.25 -3.26
CA LYS A 64 -20.17 13.17 -4.08
C LYS A 64 -18.83 13.55 -3.45
N ASP A 65 -18.63 13.19 -2.18
CA ASP A 65 -17.44 13.55 -1.41
C ASP A 65 -16.43 12.40 -1.47
N GLU A 66 -15.13 12.72 -1.43
CA GLU A 66 -14.07 11.72 -1.42
C GLU A 66 -14.15 10.82 -0.18
N GLU A 67 -14.47 11.40 0.99
CA GLU A 67 -14.71 10.66 2.22
C GLU A 67 -15.90 9.70 2.10
N GLY A 68 -16.89 10.03 1.26
CA GLY A 68 -18.01 9.14 0.98
C GLY A 68 -17.57 7.86 0.26
N LEU A 69 -16.61 8.00 -0.66
CA LEU A 69 -16.01 6.86 -1.37
C LEU A 69 -15.19 5.98 -0.42
N GLN A 70 -14.49 6.59 0.55
CA GLN A 70 -13.77 5.85 1.60
C GLN A 70 -14.74 4.99 2.43
N VAL A 71 -15.87 5.55 2.86
CA VAL A 71 -16.92 4.81 3.60
C VAL A 71 -17.49 3.65 2.77
N LEU A 72 -17.71 3.88 1.48
CA LEU A 72 -18.15 2.83 0.56
C LEU A 72 -17.13 1.69 0.45
N ARG A 73 -15.85 2.00 0.30
CA ARG A 73 -14.76 1.01 0.19
C ARG A 73 -14.53 0.25 1.49
N ASN A 74 -14.62 0.91 2.65
CA ASN A 74 -14.62 0.22 3.94
C ASN A 74 -15.81 -0.74 4.06
N THR A 75 -16.99 -0.32 3.61
CA THR A 75 -18.17 -1.19 3.58
C THR A 75 -17.95 -2.40 2.65
N ALA A 76 -17.25 -2.20 1.53
CA ALA A 76 -16.90 -3.29 0.62
C ALA A 76 -15.93 -4.29 1.26
N ALA A 77 -14.92 -3.81 1.98
CA ALA A 77 -13.99 -4.64 2.75
C ALA A 77 -14.73 -5.46 3.82
N PHE A 78 -15.59 -4.82 4.61
CA PHE A 78 -16.38 -5.48 5.66
C PHE A 78 -17.36 -6.53 5.10
N VAL A 79 -18.02 -6.25 3.96
CA VAL A 79 -18.88 -7.24 3.30
C VAL A 79 -18.06 -8.41 2.74
N PHE A 80 -16.85 -8.14 2.23
CA PHE A 80 -15.93 -9.20 1.81
C PHE A 80 -15.50 -10.08 2.99
N GLU A 81 -15.11 -9.49 4.11
CA GLU A 81 -14.74 -10.20 5.34
C GLU A 81 -15.85 -11.16 5.78
N MET A 82 -17.09 -10.67 5.87
CA MET A 82 -18.25 -11.49 6.23
C MET A 82 -18.42 -12.67 5.28
N VAL A 83 -18.39 -12.41 3.96
CA VAL A 83 -18.55 -13.45 2.94
C VAL A 83 -17.42 -14.48 3.01
N ALA A 84 -16.18 -14.02 3.15
CA ALA A 84 -15.01 -14.89 3.26
C ALA A 84 -15.10 -15.78 4.50
N SER A 85 -15.45 -15.23 5.67
CA SER A 85 -15.65 -16.00 6.90
C SER A 85 -16.80 -17.00 6.79
N LYS A 86 -17.89 -16.65 6.10
CA LYS A 86 -19.04 -17.54 5.89
C LYS A 86 -18.71 -18.69 4.93
N GLN A 87 -17.98 -18.40 3.86
CA GLN A 87 -17.62 -19.38 2.84
C GLN A 87 -16.46 -20.27 3.26
N TYR A 88 -15.53 -19.73 4.07
CA TYR A 88 -14.34 -20.42 4.53
C TYR A 88 -14.24 -20.34 6.06
N PRO A 89 -14.88 -21.24 6.81
CA PRO A 89 -14.92 -21.16 8.28
C PRO A 89 -13.54 -21.21 8.99
N SER A 90 -12.49 -21.69 8.30
CA SER A 90 -11.13 -21.71 8.81
C SER A 90 -10.32 -20.45 8.50
N VAL A 91 -10.85 -19.51 7.70
CA VAL A 91 -10.14 -18.27 7.39
C VAL A 91 -10.06 -17.38 8.62
N ARG A 92 -8.88 -16.85 8.87
CA ARG A 92 -8.67 -15.77 9.84
C ARG A 92 -8.48 -14.47 9.09
N LEU A 93 -9.02 -13.39 9.65
CA LEU A 93 -8.97 -12.07 9.05
C LEU A 93 -7.93 -11.23 9.78
N GLY A 94 -7.03 -10.64 9.01
CA GLY A 94 -6.00 -9.75 9.50
C GLY A 94 -6.42 -8.28 9.39
N THR A 95 -5.51 -7.47 8.86
CA THR A 95 -5.69 -6.03 8.65
C THR A 95 -6.52 -5.76 7.39
N SER A 96 -7.42 -4.80 7.50
CA SER A 96 -8.20 -4.26 6.40
C SER A 96 -8.03 -2.75 6.35
N GLU A 97 -7.55 -2.24 5.23
CA GLU A 97 -7.25 -0.81 5.08
C GLU A 97 -7.63 -0.30 3.69
N LEU A 98 -7.82 1.01 3.61
CA LEU A 98 -8.05 1.71 2.35
C LEU A 98 -6.72 1.97 1.63
N GLU A 99 -6.78 1.91 0.31
CA GLU A 99 -5.74 2.41 -0.57
C GLU A 99 -6.30 3.53 -1.45
N GLU A 100 -5.41 4.28 -2.10
CA GLU A 100 -5.77 5.39 -3.01
C GLU A 100 -6.89 5.00 -4.00
N ASP A 101 -6.77 3.80 -4.60
CA ASP A 101 -7.69 3.33 -5.63
C ASP A 101 -8.60 2.16 -5.18
N GLY A 102 -8.67 1.85 -3.89
CA GLY A 102 -9.43 0.70 -3.41
C GLY A 102 -9.27 0.40 -1.93
N PHE A 103 -9.20 -0.89 -1.62
CA PHE A 103 -8.97 -1.43 -0.28
C PHE A 103 -8.27 -2.79 -0.40
N PHE A 104 -7.73 -3.26 0.71
CA PHE A 104 -7.33 -4.66 0.85
C PHE A 104 -7.83 -5.27 2.15
N VAL A 105 -7.89 -6.60 2.16
CA VAL A 105 -8.15 -7.43 3.35
C VAL A 105 -7.09 -8.52 3.40
N ASP A 106 -6.35 -8.59 4.50
CA ASP A 106 -5.42 -9.68 4.76
C ASP A 106 -6.18 -10.90 5.33
N THR A 107 -5.86 -12.07 4.81
CA THR A 107 -6.51 -13.34 5.13
C THR A 107 -5.45 -14.41 5.40
N ASP A 108 -5.75 -15.31 6.32
CA ASP A 108 -4.88 -16.45 6.63
C ASP A 108 -5.69 -17.74 6.65
N LYS A 109 -5.32 -18.68 5.77
CA LYS A 109 -5.86 -20.04 5.70
C LYS A 109 -4.89 -20.96 4.98
N GLU A 110 -4.95 -22.27 5.27
CA GLU A 110 -4.03 -23.26 4.70
C GLU A 110 -4.07 -23.32 3.15
N ASP A 111 -5.24 -23.50 2.54
CA ASP A 111 -5.39 -23.46 1.08
C ASP A 111 -5.75 -22.04 0.65
N GLN A 112 -4.79 -21.15 0.44
CA GLN A 112 -5.04 -19.74 0.08
C GLN A 112 -6.15 -19.54 -0.99
N ILE A 113 -6.91 -18.43 -0.89
CA ILE A 113 -7.96 -18.06 -1.85
C ILE A 113 -7.33 -17.83 -3.23
N LYS A 114 -7.74 -18.60 -4.23
CA LYS A 114 -7.19 -18.48 -5.59
C LYS A 114 -7.83 -17.29 -6.29
N ALA A 115 -7.08 -16.64 -7.18
CA ALA A 115 -7.62 -15.56 -8.02
C ALA A 115 -8.85 -16.00 -8.85
N SER A 116 -8.94 -17.30 -9.18
CA SER A 116 -10.09 -17.90 -9.87
C SER A 116 -11.35 -18.02 -9.01
N GLU A 117 -11.25 -17.92 -7.68
CA GLU A 117 -12.39 -17.98 -6.74
C GLU A 117 -12.99 -16.59 -6.46
N LEU A 118 -12.26 -15.51 -6.76
CA LEU A 118 -12.75 -14.13 -6.57
C LEU A 118 -14.11 -13.87 -7.25
N PRO A 119 -14.38 -14.34 -8.49
CA PRO A 119 -15.69 -14.15 -9.11
C PRO A 119 -16.85 -14.82 -8.35
N ASP A 120 -16.61 -15.90 -7.62
CA ASP A 120 -17.64 -16.56 -6.83
C ASP A 120 -17.88 -15.83 -5.50
N LEU A 121 -16.82 -15.34 -4.85
CA LEU A 121 -16.93 -14.44 -3.70
C LEU A 121 -17.70 -13.16 -4.06
N GLU A 122 -17.41 -12.56 -5.21
CA GLU A 122 -18.14 -11.39 -5.71
C GLU A 122 -19.64 -11.67 -5.89
N LYS A 123 -20.03 -12.86 -6.36
CA LYS A 123 -21.44 -13.25 -6.50
C LYS A 123 -22.13 -13.33 -5.14
N GLU A 124 -21.48 -13.92 -4.14
CA GLU A 124 -22.03 -13.99 -2.77
C GLU A 124 -22.14 -12.60 -2.15
N MET A 125 -21.13 -11.73 -2.31
CA MET A 125 -21.20 -10.32 -1.90
C MET A 125 -22.40 -9.61 -2.57
N GLN A 126 -22.63 -9.85 -3.87
CA GLN A 126 -23.75 -9.26 -4.59
C GLN A 126 -25.11 -9.72 -4.03
N LYS A 127 -25.25 -10.98 -3.59
CA LYS A 127 -26.51 -11.43 -2.97
C LYS A 127 -26.85 -10.63 -1.72
N ILE A 128 -25.87 -10.38 -0.86
CA ILE A 128 -26.03 -9.59 0.37
C ILE A 128 -26.36 -8.13 0.04
N VAL A 129 -25.66 -7.55 -0.93
CA VAL A 129 -25.91 -6.18 -1.41
C VAL A 129 -27.34 -6.05 -1.96
N LYS A 130 -27.80 -7.03 -2.74
CA LYS A 130 -29.13 -7.03 -3.35
C LYS A 130 -30.24 -7.06 -2.30
N ASN A 131 -30.03 -7.76 -1.19
CA ASN A 131 -30.98 -7.78 -0.08
C ASN A 131 -30.98 -6.46 0.72
N GLY A 132 -29.93 -5.64 0.61
CA GLY A 132 -29.83 -4.38 1.33
C GLY A 132 -29.76 -4.58 2.84
N GLU A 133 -29.09 -5.65 3.28
CA GLU A 133 -28.94 -6.03 4.68
C GLU A 133 -28.44 -4.86 5.54
N LYS A 134 -29.01 -4.75 6.75
CA LYS A 134 -28.65 -3.69 7.70
C LYS A 134 -27.29 -3.99 8.32
N ILE A 135 -26.46 -2.96 8.42
CA ILE A 135 -25.22 -2.97 9.20
C ILE A 135 -25.52 -2.23 10.50
N GLU A 136 -25.35 -2.88 11.65
CA GLU A 136 -25.56 -2.28 12.96
C GLU A 136 -24.24 -1.76 13.52
N TYR A 137 -24.19 -0.46 13.83
CA TYR A 137 -23.11 0.13 14.61
C TYR A 137 -23.40 0.03 16.11
N LYS A 138 -22.41 -0.39 16.89
CA LYS A 138 -22.47 -0.40 18.36
C LYS A 138 -21.11 -0.02 18.94
N ILE A 139 -21.12 0.45 20.17
CA ILE A 139 -19.92 0.57 21.00
C ILE A 139 -20.01 -0.55 22.03
N VAL A 140 -18.96 -1.37 22.13
CA VAL A 140 -18.87 -2.49 23.08
C VAL A 140 -17.58 -2.39 23.88
N SER A 141 -17.53 -3.10 24.99
CA SER A 141 -16.31 -3.16 25.80
C SER A 141 -15.24 -4.01 25.12
N LYS A 142 -13.98 -3.61 25.24
CA LYS A 142 -12.83 -4.40 24.80
C LYS A 142 -12.83 -5.82 25.41
N SER A 143 -13.31 -5.98 26.65
CA SER A 143 -13.46 -7.30 27.29
C SER A 143 -14.45 -8.23 26.58
N GLU A 144 -15.55 -7.68 26.05
CA GLU A 144 -16.53 -8.47 25.28
C GLU A 144 -15.91 -8.96 23.97
N LEU A 145 -15.12 -8.11 23.31
CA LEU A 145 -14.39 -8.48 22.09
C LEU A 145 -13.29 -9.51 22.35
N LEU A 146 -12.61 -9.43 23.50
CA LEU A 146 -11.60 -10.43 23.88
C LEU A 146 -12.21 -11.83 24.07
N ASP A 147 -13.44 -11.96 24.56
CA ASP A 147 -14.12 -13.26 24.64
C ASP A 147 -14.65 -13.71 23.27
N LEU A 148 -15.19 -12.77 22.48
CA LEU A 148 -15.67 -13.05 21.12
C LEU A 148 -14.56 -13.57 20.20
N PHE A 149 -13.38 -12.96 20.26
CA PHE A 149 -12.24 -13.26 19.40
C PHE A 149 -11.16 -14.10 20.09
N LYS A 150 -11.46 -14.79 21.20
CA LYS A 150 -10.47 -15.56 21.99
C LYS A 150 -9.68 -16.59 21.19
N ASP A 151 -10.26 -17.10 20.11
CA ASP A 151 -9.65 -18.10 19.23
C ASP A 151 -9.03 -17.49 17.96
N ASP A 152 -8.98 -16.16 17.84
CA ASP A 152 -8.43 -15.44 16.67
C ASP A 152 -7.19 -14.61 17.06
N PRO A 153 -5.97 -15.11 16.80
CA PRO A 153 -4.75 -14.45 17.25
C PRO A 153 -4.55 -13.06 16.61
N TYR A 154 -5.01 -12.86 15.37
CA TYR A 154 -4.85 -11.58 14.67
C TYR A 154 -5.78 -10.53 15.26
N LYS A 155 -7.05 -10.86 15.48
CA LYS A 155 -8.01 -9.93 16.12
C LYS A 155 -7.60 -9.60 17.55
N LEU A 156 -7.12 -10.57 18.32
CA LEU A 156 -6.59 -10.30 19.68
C LEU A 156 -5.39 -9.37 19.68
N GLU A 157 -4.52 -9.44 18.68
CA GLU A 157 -3.38 -8.53 18.55
C GLU A 157 -3.84 -7.12 18.16
N LEU A 158 -4.74 -7.00 17.19
CA LEU A 158 -5.32 -5.70 16.77
C LEU A 158 -6.05 -5.02 17.94
N LEU A 159 -6.77 -5.78 18.77
CA LEU A 159 -7.46 -5.25 19.95
C LEU A 159 -6.50 -4.61 20.95
N LYS A 160 -5.20 -4.93 20.97
CA LYS A 160 -4.25 -4.33 21.94
C LYS A 160 -4.12 -2.82 21.76
N GLU A 161 -4.18 -2.36 20.51
CA GLU A 161 -4.06 -0.94 20.14
C GLU A 161 -5.38 -0.16 20.34
N GLU A 162 -6.51 -0.86 20.53
CA GLU A 162 -7.81 -0.25 20.75
C GLU A 162 -8.00 0.26 22.18
N ALA A 163 -8.88 1.26 22.35
CA ALA A 163 -9.31 1.77 23.65
C ALA A 163 -10.23 0.76 24.38
N ASP A 164 -10.67 1.10 25.60
CA ASP A 164 -11.56 0.24 26.38
C ASP A 164 -12.97 0.12 25.79
N GLU A 165 -13.41 1.14 25.06
CA GLU A 165 -14.66 1.15 24.28
C GLU A 165 -14.33 1.11 22.80
N VAL A 166 -14.86 0.11 22.10
CA VAL A 166 -14.53 -0.19 20.70
C VAL A 166 -15.77 -0.09 19.83
N ALA A 167 -15.63 0.65 18.73
CA ALA A 167 -16.64 0.72 17.68
C ALA A 167 -16.68 -0.60 16.89
N VAL A 168 -17.84 -1.24 16.88
CA VAL A 168 -18.07 -2.50 16.15
C VAL A 168 -19.20 -2.35 15.15
N TYR A 169 -19.11 -3.14 14.09
CA TYR A 169 -20.13 -3.28 13.08
C TYR A 169 -20.59 -4.73 13.02
N LYS A 170 -21.90 -4.92 12.94
CA LYS A 170 -22.53 -6.23 12.83
C LYS A 170 -23.35 -6.32 11.55
N LEU A 171 -23.18 -7.41 10.81
CA LEU A 171 -23.95 -7.76 9.61
C LEU A 171 -24.32 -9.23 9.68
N GLU A 172 -25.62 -9.53 9.74
CA GLU A 172 -26.13 -10.85 10.13
C GLU A 172 -25.51 -11.29 11.47
N ASP A 173 -24.81 -12.43 11.51
CA ASP A 173 -24.12 -12.94 12.71
C ASP A 173 -22.62 -12.55 12.74
N PHE A 174 -22.12 -11.88 11.70
CA PHE A 174 -20.73 -11.45 11.62
C PHE A 174 -20.54 -10.12 12.34
N VAL A 175 -19.46 -10.03 13.14
CA VAL A 175 -19.10 -8.84 13.92
C VAL A 175 -17.62 -8.56 13.69
N ASP A 176 -17.27 -7.31 13.40
CA ASP A 176 -15.89 -6.86 13.29
C ASP A 176 -15.72 -5.40 13.74
N PHE A 177 -14.47 -4.95 13.86
CA PHE A 177 -14.05 -3.62 14.29
C PHE A 177 -12.92 -3.07 13.40
N GLY A 178 -12.43 -1.86 13.71
CA GLY A 178 -11.32 -1.24 12.97
C GLY A 178 -11.74 -0.35 11.78
N PHE A 179 -13.04 -0.07 11.65
CA PHE A 179 -13.57 0.82 10.61
C PHE A 179 -13.99 2.17 11.20
N ASN A 180 -13.57 3.27 10.57
CA ASN A 180 -13.99 4.62 10.99
C ASN A 180 -15.51 4.80 10.83
N ALA A 181 -16.04 4.46 9.66
CA ALA A 181 -17.46 4.50 9.34
C ALA A 181 -17.80 3.53 8.21
N LEU A 182 -18.92 2.83 8.36
CA LEU A 182 -19.55 2.01 7.32
C LEU A 182 -20.90 2.60 6.90
N LEU A 183 -21.40 2.20 5.75
CA LEU A 183 -22.79 2.46 5.35
C LEU A 183 -23.76 1.77 6.34
N MET A 184 -24.94 2.35 6.55
CA MET A 184 -25.98 1.74 7.39
C MET A 184 -26.56 0.43 6.83
N ASN A 185 -26.37 0.16 5.54
CA ASN A 185 -26.80 -1.05 4.88
C ASN A 185 -25.96 -1.28 3.62
N THR A 186 -26.01 -2.51 3.12
CA THR A 186 -25.25 -2.94 1.95
C THR A 186 -25.82 -2.44 0.62
N GLY A 187 -27.03 -1.88 0.60
CA GLY A 187 -27.76 -1.56 -0.64
C GLY A 187 -27.16 -0.45 -1.51
N LYS A 188 -26.28 0.40 -0.95
CA LYS A 188 -25.53 1.41 -1.72
C LYS A 188 -24.23 0.85 -2.33
N LEU A 189 -23.75 -0.33 -1.91
CA LEU A 189 -22.54 -1.00 -2.42
C LEU A 189 -22.82 -1.76 -3.74
N LYS A 190 -23.34 -1.07 -4.76
CA LYS A 190 -23.79 -1.75 -5.99
C LYS A 190 -22.66 -2.09 -6.98
N HIS A 191 -21.61 -1.29 -7.00
CA HIS A 191 -20.54 -1.40 -7.98
C HIS A 191 -19.21 -1.59 -7.27
N PHE A 192 -18.73 -2.83 -7.25
CA PHE A 192 -17.46 -3.22 -6.65
C PHE A 192 -16.80 -4.31 -7.48
N LYS A 193 -15.49 -4.51 -7.27
CA LYS A 193 -14.69 -5.53 -7.93
C LYS A 193 -13.59 -6.02 -6.99
N LEU A 194 -13.41 -7.32 -6.85
CA LEU A 194 -12.21 -7.95 -6.31
C LEU A 194 -11.19 -8.07 -7.45
N LEU A 195 -9.98 -7.57 -7.22
CA LEU A 195 -9.00 -7.27 -8.26
C LEU A 195 -7.94 -8.37 -8.38
N SER A 196 -7.27 -8.68 -7.28
CA SER A 196 -6.11 -9.57 -7.28
C SER A 196 -5.82 -10.10 -5.89
N VAL A 197 -4.98 -11.13 -5.84
CA VAL A 197 -4.43 -11.69 -4.61
C VAL A 197 -2.90 -11.47 -4.59
N ALA A 198 -2.33 -11.19 -3.43
CA ALA A 198 -0.88 -11.09 -3.23
C ALA A 198 -0.48 -11.68 -1.88
N GLY A 199 0.80 -11.98 -1.70
CA GLY A 199 1.35 -12.28 -0.37
C GLY A 199 1.65 -10.99 0.40
N ALA A 200 1.36 -10.98 1.68
CA ALA A 200 1.74 -9.91 2.61
C ALA A 200 2.33 -10.53 3.88
N TYR A 201 3.13 -9.77 4.61
CA TYR A 201 3.59 -10.19 5.93
C TYR A 201 2.80 -9.46 7.00
N TRP A 202 2.44 -10.15 8.08
CA TRP A 202 1.70 -9.55 9.19
C TRP A 202 2.43 -8.31 9.73
N GLN A 203 1.72 -7.19 9.86
CA GLN A 203 2.27 -5.87 10.23
C GLN A 203 3.46 -5.40 9.37
N GLY A 204 3.59 -5.91 8.14
CA GLY A 204 4.68 -5.55 7.23
C GLY A 204 6.07 -6.07 7.62
N LYS A 205 6.17 -6.98 8.61
CA LYS A 205 7.46 -7.50 9.10
C LYS A 205 7.74 -8.89 8.52
N SER A 206 8.82 -9.04 7.75
CA SER A 206 9.19 -10.32 7.11
C SER A 206 9.48 -11.47 8.08
N SER A 207 9.72 -11.17 9.36
CA SER A 207 9.86 -12.16 10.43
C SER A 207 8.52 -12.77 10.88
N ASN A 208 7.40 -12.15 10.53
CA ASN A 208 6.07 -12.58 10.94
C ASN A 208 5.46 -13.57 9.93
N PRO A 209 4.33 -14.23 10.27
CA PRO A 209 3.62 -15.08 9.33
C PRO A 209 3.28 -14.36 8.02
N MET A 210 3.31 -15.13 6.92
CA MET A 210 2.88 -14.66 5.62
C MET A 210 1.37 -14.86 5.47
N LEU A 211 0.65 -13.77 5.30
CA LEU A 211 -0.77 -13.73 5.00
C LEU A 211 -1.00 -13.58 3.50
N GLN A 212 -2.25 -13.76 3.09
CA GLN A 212 -2.71 -13.45 1.74
C GLN A 212 -3.55 -12.18 1.75
N ARG A 213 -3.14 -11.20 0.95
CA ARG A 213 -3.85 -9.95 0.74
C ARG A 213 -4.79 -10.06 -0.45
N ILE A 214 -6.07 -9.74 -0.24
CA ILE A 214 -7.08 -9.65 -1.29
C ILE A 214 -7.37 -8.18 -1.56
N PHE A 215 -7.17 -7.74 -2.80
CA PHE A 215 -7.44 -6.36 -3.21
C PHE A 215 -8.83 -6.23 -3.80
N GLY A 216 -9.48 -5.11 -3.52
CA GLY A 216 -10.77 -4.75 -4.09
C GLY A 216 -10.94 -3.26 -4.29
N THR A 217 -12.00 -2.87 -5.00
CA THR A 217 -12.42 -1.48 -5.15
C THR A 217 -13.94 -1.37 -5.24
N ALA A 218 -14.47 -0.18 -4.98
CA ALA A 218 -15.90 0.11 -5.05
C ALA A 218 -16.15 1.57 -5.43
N PHE A 219 -17.27 1.81 -6.11
CA PHE A 219 -17.72 3.12 -6.57
C PHE A 219 -19.25 3.27 -6.45
N PHE A 220 -19.73 4.50 -6.25
CA PHE A 220 -21.17 4.76 -6.21
C PHE A 220 -21.85 4.63 -7.59
N LYS A 221 -21.10 4.83 -8.68
CA LYS A 221 -21.59 4.76 -10.05
C LYS A 221 -20.87 3.69 -10.85
N GLU A 222 -21.63 2.98 -11.68
CA GLU A 222 -21.11 1.98 -12.60
C GLU A 222 -20.08 2.55 -13.58
N ALA A 223 -20.31 3.77 -14.07
CA ALA A 223 -19.43 4.44 -15.01
C ALA A 223 -18.02 4.66 -14.42
N ASP A 224 -17.95 5.01 -13.13
CA ASP A 224 -16.69 5.28 -12.43
C ASP A 224 -15.91 3.97 -12.24
N LEU A 225 -16.58 2.88 -11.84
CA LEU A 225 -15.96 1.55 -11.77
C LEU A 225 -15.43 1.10 -13.14
N LYS A 226 -16.23 1.28 -14.21
CA LYS A 226 -15.79 0.91 -15.57
C LYS A 226 -14.57 1.71 -16.01
N ALA A 227 -14.54 3.01 -15.71
CA ALA A 227 -13.39 3.87 -16.02
C ALA A 227 -12.14 3.43 -15.25
N ASP A 228 -12.27 3.09 -13.96
CA ASP A 228 -11.17 2.57 -13.15
C ASP A 228 -10.62 1.24 -13.70
N LEU A 229 -11.50 0.29 -14.05
CA LEU A 229 -11.09 -0.98 -14.62
C LEU A 229 -10.38 -0.83 -15.96
N GLN A 230 -10.86 0.08 -16.83
CA GLN A 230 -10.17 0.39 -18.08
C GLN A 230 -8.78 0.97 -17.83
N ARG A 231 -8.67 1.95 -16.91
CA ARG A 231 -7.38 2.56 -16.54
C ARG A 231 -6.40 1.51 -16.03
N ARG A 232 -6.85 0.55 -15.21
CA ARG A 232 -6.02 -0.55 -14.69
C ARG A 232 -5.52 -1.48 -15.79
N GLU A 233 -6.35 -1.79 -16.78
CA GLU A 233 -5.90 -2.59 -17.93
C GLU A 233 -4.89 -1.81 -18.78
N ASP A 234 -5.13 -0.53 -19.05
CA ASP A 234 -4.19 0.32 -19.78
C ASP A 234 -2.81 0.40 -19.08
N ILE A 235 -2.78 0.45 -17.74
CA ILE A 235 -1.54 0.42 -16.94
C ILE A 235 -0.83 -0.92 -17.11
N LYS A 236 -1.57 -2.02 -17.03
CA LYS A 236 -1.03 -3.38 -17.13
C LYS A 236 -0.45 -3.69 -18.52
N GLU A 237 -1.10 -3.20 -19.58
CA GLU A 237 -0.59 -3.27 -20.96
C GLU A 237 0.71 -2.46 -21.14
N ARG A 238 0.87 -1.38 -20.36
CA ARG A 238 2.05 -0.49 -20.40
C ARG A 238 3.12 -0.84 -19.39
N ASP A 239 2.93 -1.89 -18.59
CA ASP A 239 3.91 -2.34 -17.63
C ASP A 239 5.14 -2.89 -18.37
N HIS A 240 6.32 -2.38 -18.02
CA HIS A 240 7.58 -2.82 -18.61
C HIS A 240 7.85 -4.33 -18.46
N ARG A 241 7.25 -4.99 -17.46
CA ARG A 241 7.30 -6.45 -17.27
C ARG A 241 6.44 -7.19 -18.31
N THR A 242 5.24 -6.67 -18.58
CA THR A 242 4.35 -7.18 -19.64
C THR A 242 5.02 -7.00 -21.00
N ILE A 243 5.42 -5.76 -21.32
CA ILE A 243 6.09 -5.42 -22.58
C ILE A 243 7.41 -6.19 -22.71
N GLY A 244 8.19 -6.28 -21.63
CA GLY A 244 9.48 -6.96 -21.59
C GLY A 244 9.37 -8.44 -21.91
N ARG A 245 8.36 -9.11 -21.37
CA ARG A 245 8.03 -10.51 -21.70
C ARG A 245 7.55 -10.62 -23.15
N ASP A 246 6.56 -9.82 -23.54
CA ASP A 246 5.87 -9.96 -24.83
C ASP A 246 6.78 -9.64 -26.02
N LEU A 247 7.75 -8.74 -25.83
CA LEU A 247 8.73 -8.36 -26.84
C LEU A 247 10.07 -9.10 -26.73
N ASP A 248 10.24 -9.99 -25.75
CA ASP A 248 11.48 -10.73 -25.48
C ASP A 248 12.67 -9.78 -25.23
N LEU A 249 12.51 -8.85 -24.28
CA LEU A 249 13.53 -7.85 -23.90
C LEU A 249 14.37 -8.32 -22.72
N PHE A 250 13.74 -8.91 -21.71
CA PHE A 250 14.41 -9.45 -20.52
C PHE A 250 13.53 -10.50 -19.84
N PHE A 251 14.13 -11.33 -19.00
CA PHE A 251 13.39 -12.22 -18.09
C PHE A 251 14.11 -12.34 -16.74
N VAL A 252 13.41 -12.86 -15.73
CA VAL A 252 13.97 -13.17 -14.42
C VAL A 252 13.78 -14.66 -14.17
N ASP A 253 14.84 -15.36 -13.77
CA ASP A 253 14.78 -16.77 -13.39
C ASP A 253 14.94 -16.90 -11.87
N PRO A 254 13.93 -17.42 -11.15
CA PRO A 254 14.04 -17.69 -9.71
C PRO A 254 15.25 -18.56 -9.34
N LYS A 255 15.75 -19.42 -10.24
CA LYS A 255 16.96 -20.24 -10.01
C LYS A 255 18.24 -19.42 -9.93
N VAL A 256 18.23 -18.22 -10.51
CA VAL A 256 19.39 -17.32 -10.57
C VAL A 256 19.34 -16.31 -9.45
N GLY A 257 18.12 -15.86 -9.11
CA GLY A 257 17.85 -15.00 -7.96
C GLY A 257 16.86 -13.89 -8.32
N ALA A 258 15.97 -13.56 -7.39
CA ALA A 258 15.09 -12.41 -7.54
C ALA A 258 15.92 -11.14 -7.75
N GLY A 259 15.50 -10.25 -8.64
CA GLY A 259 16.21 -8.98 -8.86
C GLY A 259 17.44 -9.04 -9.76
N LEU A 260 17.75 -10.21 -10.32
CA LEU A 260 18.87 -10.45 -11.24
C LEU A 260 18.34 -10.80 -12.65
N PRO A 261 17.91 -9.80 -13.45
CA PRO A 261 17.33 -10.05 -14.76
C PRO A 261 18.38 -10.43 -15.81
N TYR A 262 18.01 -11.33 -16.71
CA TYR A 262 18.72 -11.57 -17.96
C TYR A 262 18.25 -10.61 -19.04
N TRP A 263 19.19 -9.93 -19.68
CA TRP A 263 18.92 -9.09 -20.84
C TRP A 263 18.96 -9.92 -22.13
N MET A 264 17.83 -10.02 -22.81
CA MET A 264 17.71 -10.72 -24.09
C MET A 264 18.28 -9.87 -25.23
N PRO A 265 18.63 -10.44 -26.40
CA PRO A 265 19.30 -9.70 -27.48
C PRO A 265 18.65 -8.37 -27.87
N LYS A 266 17.31 -8.28 -27.87
CA LYS A 266 16.56 -7.05 -28.14
C LYS A 266 16.72 -6.02 -27.01
N GLY A 267 16.52 -6.43 -25.75
CA GLY A 267 16.71 -5.56 -24.60
C GLY A 267 18.16 -5.10 -24.46
N ALA A 268 19.12 -6.01 -24.65
CA ALA A 268 20.54 -5.70 -24.68
C ALA A 268 20.90 -4.71 -25.81
N THR A 269 20.20 -4.76 -26.94
CA THR A 269 20.37 -3.77 -28.02
C THR A 269 19.85 -2.40 -27.62
N ILE A 270 18.67 -2.31 -27.01
CA ILE A 270 18.14 -1.05 -26.47
C ILE A 270 19.12 -0.46 -25.45
N ARG A 271 19.57 -1.28 -24.50
CA ARG A 271 20.58 -0.90 -23.50
C ARG A 271 21.84 -0.37 -24.17
N ARG A 272 22.43 -1.09 -25.12
CA ARG A 272 23.64 -0.67 -25.84
C ARG A 272 23.49 0.66 -26.58
N VAL A 273 22.31 0.95 -27.15
CA VAL A 273 22.03 2.25 -27.79
C VAL A 273 22.06 3.38 -26.75
N ILE A 274 21.44 3.16 -25.59
CA ILE A 274 21.43 4.13 -24.49
C ILE A 274 22.82 4.32 -23.90
N GLU A 275 23.54 3.22 -23.63
CA GLU A 275 24.91 3.24 -23.08
C GLU A 275 25.87 4.02 -23.98
N ARG A 276 25.83 3.79 -25.31
CA ARG A 276 26.65 4.55 -26.26
C ARG A 276 26.26 6.01 -26.28
N TYR A 277 24.97 6.31 -26.36
CA TYR A 277 24.48 7.69 -26.36
C TYR A 277 24.98 8.47 -25.14
N ILE A 278 24.88 7.91 -23.94
CA ILE A 278 25.30 8.63 -22.73
C ILE A 278 26.82 8.74 -22.63
N ILE A 279 27.58 7.70 -22.97
CA ILE A 279 29.05 7.76 -22.98
C ILE A 279 29.52 8.82 -23.98
N ASP A 280 28.99 8.81 -25.21
CA ASP A 280 29.40 9.76 -26.26
C ASP A 280 29.10 11.20 -25.81
N LYS A 281 27.97 11.42 -25.14
CA LYS A 281 27.59 12.73 -24.58
C LYS A 281 28.49 13.14 -23.41
N GLU A 282 28.73 12.24 -22.46
CA GLU A 282 29.57 12.50 -21.29
C GLU A 282 31.01 12.82 -21.72
N VAL A 283 31.58 12.07 -22.67
CA VAL A 283 32.91 12.35 -23.24
C VAL A 283 32.94 13.69 -23.96
N ALA A 284 31.92 14.04 -24.75
CA ALA A 284 31.82 15.34 -25.41
C ALA A 284 31.72 16.51 -24.40
N ASP A 285 31.12 16.27 -23.24
CA ASP A 285 31.00 17.23 -22.13
C ASP A 285 32.24 17.22 -21.18
N GLY A 286 33.30 16.53 -21.57
CA GLY A 286 34.59 16.52 -20.87
C GLY A 286 34.65 15.61 -19.64
N TYR A 287 33.77 14.60 -19.54
CA TYR A 287 33.91 13.54 -18.54
C TYR A 287 35.01 12.54 -18.94
N GLN A 288 35.72 12.06 -17.93
CA GLN A 288 36.76 11.04 -18.07
C GLN A 288 36.16 9.70 -17.67
N HIS A 289 35.87 8.86 -18.67
CA HIS A 289 35.33 7.53 -18.44
C HIS A 289 36.39 6.58 -17.90
N VAL A 290 36.01 5.82 -16.88
CA VAL A 290 36.86 4.86 -16.18
C VAL A 290 36.12 3.53 -16.01
N TYR A 291 36.87 2.49 -15.67
CA TYR A 291 36.32 1.20 -15.24
C TYR A 291 36.94 0.86 -13.89
N THR A 292 36.10 0.63 -12.88
CA THR A 292 36.57 0.28 -11.53
C THR A 292 36.05 -1.09 -11.08
N PRO A 293 36.76 -1.77 -10.17
CA PRO A 293 36.32 -3.07 -9.66
C PRO A 293 34.90 -3.03 -9.06
N VAL A 294 34.15 -4.11 -9.23
CA VAL A 294 32.82 -4.29 -8.60
C VAL A 294 32.90 -4.75 -7.15
N LEU A 295 34.10 -5.14 -6.71
CA LEU A 295 34.45 -5.52 -5.35
C LEU A 295 35.48 -4.54 -4.81
N MET A 296 35.37 -4.24 -3.52
CA MET A 296 36.38 -3.43 -2.82
C MET A 296 36.56 -3.98 -1.41
N ASN A 297 37.74 -3.77 -0.84
CA ASN A 297 37.98 -4.08 0.56
C ASN A 297 36.98 -3.30 1.44
N LEU A 298 36.38 -4.02 2.38
CA LEU A 298 35.38 -3.53 3.32
C LEU A 298 35.80 -2.22 4.00
N ASP A 299 37.08 -2.06 4.31
CA ASP A 299 37.60 -0.86 4.96
C ASP A 299 37.37 0.40 4.13
N ALA A 300 37.34 0.32 2.80
CA ALA A 300 36.99 1.47 1.97
C ALA A 300 35.54 1.94 2.17
N TYR A 301 34.61 1.02 2.44
CA TYR A 301 33.22 1.36 2.77
C TYR A 301 33.08 1.89 4.20
N LYS A 302 33.95 1.45 5.13
CA LYS A 302 34.05 2.07 6.46
C LYS A 302 34.58 3.49 6.37
N THR A 303 35.68 3.70 5.65
CA THR A 303 36.29 5.04 5.46
C THR A 303 35.33 6.01 4.78
N SER A 304 34.57 5.55 3.78
CA SER A 304 33.59 6.39 3.08
C SER A 304 32.26 6.56 3.83
N GLY A 305 32.07 5.91 4.99
CA GLY A 305 30.84 5.99 5.80
C GLY A 305 29.68 5.12 5.31
N HIS A 306 29.79 4.47 4.14
CA HIS A 306 28.74 3.59 3.61
C HIS A 306 28.45 2.43 4.55
N TRP A 307 29.48 1.86 5.18
CA TRP A 307 29.29 0.77 6.14
C TRP A 307 28.45 1.17 7.36
N ALA A 308 28.51 2.44 7.80
CA ALA A 308 27.74 2.88 8.95
C ALA A 308 26.26 3.16 8.61
N HIS A 309 25.98 3.56 7.37
CA HIS A 309 24.68 4.11 6.97
C HIS A 309 23.89 3.24 5.97
N TYR A 310 24.57 2.40 5.20
CA TYR A 310 23.99 1.58 4.13
C TYR A 310 24.14 0.08 4.38
N ARG A 311 24.60 -0.33 5.57
CA ARG A 311 24.92 -1.73 5.88
C ARG A 311 23.78 -2.70 5.54
N GLU A 312 22.55 -2.31 5.87
CA GLU A 312 21.35 -3.12 5.66
C GLU A 312 21.03 -3.33 4.17
N ASP A 313 21.46 -2.39 3.32
CA ASP A 313 21.27 -2.42 1.87
C ASP A 313 22.48 -3.04 1.12
N MET A 314 23.50 -3.51 1.84
CA MET A 314 24.74 -4.05 1.27
C MET A 314 24.75 -5.58 1.32
N PHE A 315 25.28 -6.21 0.28
CA PHE A 315 25.48 -7.67 0.29
C PHE A 315 26.47 -8.06 1.39
N PRO A 316 26.34 -9.24 2.02
CA PRO A 316 27.33 -9.68 3.01
C PRO A 316 28.76 -9.66 2.47
N PRO A 317 29.75 -9.19 3.26
CA PRO A 317 31.13 -9.25 2.83
C PRO A 317 31.61 -10.71 2.75
N MET A 318 32.48 -10.97 1.79
CA MET A 318 33.17 -12.23 1.55
C MET A 318 34.52 -12.21 2.27
N ASP A 319 34.77 -13.21 3.12
CA ASP A 319 36.07 -13.43 3.75
C ASP A 319 37.00 -14.12 2.76
N MET A 320 38.09 -13.44 2.41
CA MET A 320 39.10 -13.95 1.48
C MET A 320 40.28 -14.63 2.21
N GLY A 321 40.26 -14.65 3.55
CA GLY A 321 41.39 -15.07 4.38
C GLY A 321 42.34 -13.91 4.72
N ASP A 322 43.25 -14.17 5.66
CA ASP A 322 44.29 -13.21 6.10
C ASP A 322 43.77 -11.84 6.57
N GLY A 323 42.52 -11.79 7.02
CA GLY A 323 41.85 -10.57 7.46
C GLY A 323 41.30 -9.69 6.33
N GLU A 324 41.39 -10.12 5.07
CA GLU A 324 40.80 -9.41 3.94
C GLU A 324 39.31 -9.75 3.79
N MET A 325 38.48 -8.71 3.89
CA MET A 325 37.04 -8.80 3.62
C MET A 325 36.72 -7.99 2.36
N LEU A 326 36.14 -8.64 1.34
CA LEU A 326 35.68 -7.97 0.12
C LEU A 326 34.16 -7.85 0.09
N GLU A 327 33.64 -6.78 -0.46
CA GLU A 327 32.19 -6.60 -0.57
C GLU A 327 31.80 -6.03 -1.94
N LEU A 328 30.66 -6.51 -2.45
CA LEU A 328 30.08 -5.99 -3.68
C LEU A 328 29.70 -4.53 -3.49
N ARG A 329 30.13 -3.67 -4.41
CA ARG A 329 29.91 -2.23 -4.28
C ARG A 329 28.42 -1.88 -4.30
N PRO A 330 27.91 -1.14 -3.29
CA PRO A 330 26.57 -0.57 -3.33
C PRO A 330 26.53 0.76 -4.11
N MET A 331 27.69 1.38 -4.29
CA MET A 331 27.93 2.66 -4.96
C MET A 331 29.35 2.74 -5.56
N ASN A 332 29.55 3.59 -6.59
CA ASN A 332 30.84 3.73 -7.30
C ASN A 332 31.77 4.75 -6.62
N CYS A 333 31.21 5.64 -5.78
CA CYS A 333 31.91 6.80 -5.23
C CYS A 333 33.26 6.45 -4.58
N PRO A 334 33.38 5.40 -3.73
CA PRO A 334 34.67 5.05 -3.13
C PRO A 334 35.75 4.74 -4.17
N SER A 335 35.40 4.06 -5.26
CA SER A 335 36.33 3.73 -6.34
C SER A 335 36.72 4.96 -7.17
N HIS A 336 35.78 5.86 -7.44
CA HIS A 336 36.07 7.12 -8.15
C HIS A 336 36.99 8.03 -7.34
N ILE A 337 36.85 8.04 -6.01
CA ILE A 337 37.78 8.76 -5.12
C ILE A 337 39.18 8.14 -5.15
N GLN A 338 39.32 6.81 -5.27
CA GLN A 338 40.65 6.20 -5.45
C GLN A 338 41.31 6.63 -6.76
N ILE A 339 40.55 6.73 -7.85
CA ILE A 339 41.07 7.26 -9.12
C ILE A 339 41.50 8.72 -8.97
N TYR A 340 40.69 9.54 -8.30
CA TYR A 340 41.05 10.92 -8.03
C TYR A 340 42.37 11.02 -7.24
N ASN A 341 42.49 10.23 -6.17
CA ASN A 341 43.64 10.19 -5.26
C ASN A 341 44.91 9.58 -5.86
N HIS A 342 44.83 8.84 -6.97
CA HIS A 342 45.99 8.20 -7.59
C HIS A 342 47.04 9.22 -8.08
N HIS A 343 46.63 10.45 -8.38
CA HIS A 343 47.53 11.52 -8.79
C HIS A 343 47.40 12.75 -7.90
N ILE A 344 48.51 13.45 -7.70
CA ILE A 344 48.51 14.80 -7.12
C ILE A 344 47.84 15.75 -8.13
N ARG A 345 46.86 16.52 -7.69
CA ARG A 345 46.06 17.42 -8.55
C ARG A 345 46.35 18.89 -8.28
N SER A 346 46.40 19.69 -9.34
CA SER A 346 46.42 21.15 -9.26
C SER A 346 45.01 21.71 -9.25
N TYR A 347 44.80 22.83 -8.55
CA TYR A 347 43.53 23.57 -8.59
C TYR A 347 43.12 23.97 -10.01
N ARG A 348 44.08 24.08 -10.95
CA ARG A 348 43.84 24.42 -12.36
C ARG A 348 43.25 23.29 -13.19
N GLU A 349 43.41 22.04 -12.73
CA GLU A 349 42.83 20.87 -13.41
C GLU A 349 41.35 20.71 -13.07
N LEU A 350 40.85 21.46 -12.07
CA LEU A 350 39.44 21.46 -11.72
C LEU A 350 38.64 22.34 -12.71
N PRO A 351 37.43 21.92 -13.11
CA PRO A 351 36.69 20.74 -12.63
C PRO A 351 37.13 19.41 -13.28
N ILE A 352 37.34 18.38 -12.46
CA ILE A 352 37.52 16.99 -12.91
C ILE A 352 36.18 16.26 -12.80
N ARG A 353 35.82 15.51 -13.84
CA ARG A 353 34.59 14.71 -13.86
C ARG A 353 34.94 13.28 -14.22
N ILE A 354 34.71 12.35 -13.30
CA ILE A 354 34.91 10.91 -13.50
C ILE A 354 33.54 10.30 -13.78
N ALA A 355 33.42 9.53 -14.85
CA ALA A 355 32.20 8.81 -15.22
C ALA A 355 32.47 7.32 -15.38
N GLU A 356 31.47 6.49 -15.07
CA GLU A 356 31.53 5.04 -15.27
C GLU A 356 30.11 4.50 -15.35
N LEU A 357 29.81 3.69 -16.37
CA LEU A 357 28.61 2.85 -16.38
C LEU A 357 28.77 1.68 -15.39
N GLY A 358 28.79 2.02 -14.10
CA GLY A 358 29.21 1.11 -13.06
C GLY A 358 28.09 0.19 -12.61
N MET A 359 28.36 -1.11 -12.69
CA MET A 359 27.49 -2.15 -12.13
C MET A 359 27.58 -2.16 -10.60
N MET A 360 26.45 -2.01 -9.91
CA MET A 360 26.36 -2.04 -8.45
C MET A 360 25.31 -3.03 -7.98
N HIS A 361 25.45 -3.48 -6.72
CA HIS A 361 24.58 -4.48 -6.12
C HIS A 361 24.05 -3.98 -4.78
N ARG A 362 22.74 -4.08 -4.57
CA ARG A 362 22.10 -3.77 -3.27
C ARG A 362 21.24 -4.92 -2.79
N SER A 363 21.35 -5.21 -1.50
CA SER A 363 20.56 -6.20 -0.76
C SER A 363 19.35 -5.52 -0.13
N LYS A 364 18.38 -5.07 -0.93
CA LYS A 364 17.07 -4.68 -0.38
C LYS A 364 16.21 -5.94 -0.20
N ASN A 365 15.02 -5.80 0.41
CA ASN A 365 13.97 -6.85 0.40
C ASN A 365 13.62 -7.38 -1.02
N GLN A 366 14.14 -6.74 -2.07
CA GLN A 366 14.37 -7.32 -3.40
C GLN A 366 15.76 -6.88 -3.88
N VAL A 367 16.62 -7.82 -4.29
CA VAL A 367 17.94 -7.48 -4.87
C VAL A 367 17.74 -6.53 -6.05
N LEU A 368 18.54 -5.47 -6.13
CA LEU A 368 18.54 -4.59 -7.30
C LEU A 368 19.97 -4.53 -7.83
N CYS A 369 20.18 -5.07 -9.04
CA CYS A 369 21.37 -4.78 -9.82
C CYS A 369 21.11 -3.47 -10.57
N GLN A 370 21.70 -2.37 -10.11
CA GLN A 370 21.51 -1.04 -10.71
C GLN A 370 22.70 -0.69 -11.60
N VAL A 371 22.38 -0.14 -12.77
CA VAL A 371 23.34 0.53 -13.66
C VAL A 371 22.86 1.98 -13.74
N TYR A 372 23.21 2.81 -12.77
CA TYR A 372 22.90 4.25 -12.82
C TYR A 372 24.09 5.10 -12.40
N ASN A 373 24.41 6.08 -13.25
CA ASN A 373 25.39 7.13 -13.05
C ASN A 373 24.99 8.02 -11.86
N VAL A 374 25.94 8.25 -10.96
CA VAL A 374 25.83 9.27 -9.91
C VAL A 374 26.28 10.59 -10.51
N PHE A 375 25.35 11.51 -10.78
CA PHE A 375 25.67 12.93 -10.91
C PHE A 375 26.07 13.45 -9.53
N VAL A 376 27.37 13.63 -9.28
CA VAL A 376 27.82 14.51 -8.20
C VAL A 376 27.79 15.94 -8.76
N LYS A 377 26.99 16.78 -8.10
CA LYS A 377 26.80 18.20 -8.40
C LYS A 377 28.08 19.01 -8.19
#